data_AF-A0A7C5SL92-F1
#
_entry.id   AF-A0A7C5SL92-F1
#
_cell.length_a   1.000
_cell.length_b   1.000
_cell.length_c   1.000
_cell.angle_alpha   90.00
_cell.angle_beta   90.00
_cell.angle_gamma   90.00
#
_symmetry.space_group_name_H-M   'P 1'
#
loop_
_entity.id
_entity.type
_entity.pdbx_description
1 polymer ?
#
loop_
_entity_poly.entity_id
_entity_poly.type
_entity_poly.pdbx_seq_one_letter_code
_entity_poly.pdbx_strand_id
1 'polypeptide(L)'
;MSELTLISQVIAILILLVVIIAAFFEIKGIIRDVVTILLLLLAIMNYYVIYVVSTKGVLISIYPLLVVEKYGGYGSIYLDFGQISLLVTLVLWRKEIFKYTRYITTSLNRAIHSIRTLRKNTQRQ
;
A
#
# COMPACT_ATOMS: atom_id res chain seq x y z
N MET A 1 -26.51 -11.02 13.41
CA MET A 1 -25.71 -10.73 12.20
C MET A 1 -24.26 -11.02 12.55
N SER A 2 -23.52 -11.82 11.77
CA SER A 2 -22.15 -12.18 12.15
C SER A 2 -21.20 -10.99 11.94
N GLU A 3 -20.18 -10.86 12.78
CA GLU A 3 -19.19 -9.77 12.71
C GLU A 3 -18.54 -9.66 11.31
N LEU A 4 -18.34 -10.80 10.65
CA LEU A 4 -17.80 -10.87 9.29
C LEU A 4 -18.68 -10.15 8.26
N THR A 5 -20.01 -10.24 8.41
CA THR A 5 -20.96 -9.58 7.52
C THR A 5 -20.88 -8.06 7.66
N LEU A 6 -20.78 -7.56 8.89
CA LEU A 6 -20.62 -6.13 9.17
C LEU A 6 -19.33 -5.58 8.55
N ILE A 7 -18.21 -6.27 8.74
CA ILE A 7 -16.92 -5.83 8.19
C ILE A 7 -16.93 -5.85 6.66
N SER A 8 -17.57 -6.86 6.05
CA SER A 8 -17.72 -6.94 4.59
C SER A 8 -18.53 -5.77 4.02
N GLN A 9 -19.57 -5.32 4.74
CA GLN A 9 -20.34 -4.13 4.37
C GLN A 9 -19.49 -2.86 4.48
N VAL A 10 -18.69 -2.72 5.53
CA VAL A 10 -17.77 -1.58 5.70
C VAL A 10 -16.74 -1.54 4.57
N ILE A 11 -16.15 -2.68 4.19
CA ILE A 11 -15.23 -2.79 3.06
C ILE A 11 -15.90 -2.35 1.75
N ALA A 12 -17.13 -2.80 1.50
CA ALA A 12 -17.88 -2.40 0.31
C ALA A 12 -18.15 -0.88 0.27
N ILE A 13 -18.50 -0.29 1.41
CA ILE A 13 -18.69 1.16 1.53
C ILE A 13 -17.38 1.92 1.29
N LEU A 14 -16.26 1.45 1.85
CA LEU A 14 -14.95 2.06 1.62
C LEU A 14 -14.56 2.02 0.13
N ILE A 15 -14.75 0.88 -0.54
CA ILE A 15 -14.52 0.75 -1.98
C ILE A 15 -15.40 1.74 -2.75
N LEU A 16 -16.69 1.80 -2.43
CA LEU A 16 -17.63 2.71 -3.08
C LEU A 16 -17.21 4.18 -2.91
N LEU A 17 -16.82 4.58 -1.70
CA LEU A 17 -16.33 5.93 -1.42
C LEU A 17 -15.07 6.26 -2.22
N VAL A 18 -14.11 5.34 -2.27
CA VAL A 18 -12.89 5.53 -3.08
C VAL A 18 -13.24 5.70 -4.55
N VAL A 19 -14.15 4.88 -5.10
CA VAL A 19 -14.59 4.97 -6.49
C VAL A 19 -15.30 6.29 -6.77
N ILE A 20 -16.23 6.72 -5.90
CA ILE A 20 -16.93 7.99 -6.03
C ILE A 20 -15.92 9.14 -6.01
N ILE A 21 -15.02 9.19 -5.02
CA ILE A 21 -14.06 10.28 -4.92
C ILE A 21 -13.16 10.31 -6.16
N ALA A 22 -12.67 9.15 -6.61
CA ALA A 22 -11.82 9.06 -7.80
C ALA A 22 -12.55 9.44 -9.11
N ALA A 23 -13.85 9.18 -9.21
CA ALA A 23 -14.64 9.49 -10.39
C ALA A 23 -15.02 10.98 -10.48
N PHE A 24 -15.32 11.62 -9.36
CA PHE A 24 -15.83 12.99 -9.33
C PHE A 24 -14.77 14.06 -9.06
N PHE A 25 -13.63 13.68 -8.46
CA PHE A 25 -12.63 14.65 -8.04
C PHE A 25 -11.26 14.38 -8.66
N GLU A 26 -10.54 15.47 -8.97
CA GLU A 26 -9.12 15.34 -9.31
C GLU A 26 -8.32 14.91 -8.07
N ILE A 27 -7.61 13.79 -8.17
CA ILE A 27 -6.83 13.23 -7.07
C ILE A 27 -5.51 14.01 -6.88
N LYS A 28 -5.61 15.19 -6.24
CA LYS A 28 -4.48 16.09 -5.92
C LYS A 28 -4.66 16.68 -4.51
N GLY A 29 -3.54 17.08 -3.90
CA GLY A 29 -3.53 17.75 -2.58
C GLY A 29 -4.33 16.98 -1.52
N ILE A 30 -5.22 17.68 -0.82
CA ILE A 30 -6.04 17.13 0.28
C ILE A 30 -6.85 15.91 -0.17
N ILE A 31 -7.38 15.91 -1.40
CA ILE A 31 -8.20 14.80 -1.90
C ILE A 31 -7.36 13.52 -2.04
N ARG A 32 -6.12 13.64 -2.51
CA ARG A 32 -5.19 12.51 -2.54
C ARG A 32 -4.92 11.97 -1.14
N ASP A 33 -4.76 12.87 -0.16
CA ASP A 33 -4.48 12.48 1.22
C ASP A 33 -5.67 11.73 1.83
N VAL A 34 -6.90 12.21 1.61
CA VAL A 34 -8.14 11.53 2.02
C VAL A 34 -8.26 10.15 1.35
N VAL A 35 -8.06 10.06 0.03
CA VAL A 35 -8.09 8.78 -0.71
C VAL A 35 -7.02 7.82 -0.17
N THR A 36 -5.84 8.33 0.18
CA THR A 36 -4.77 7.51 0.77
C THR A 36 -5.19 6.92 2.12
N ILE A 37 -5.81 7.72 2.99
CA ILE A 37 -6.32 7.24 4.28
C ILE A 37 -7.40 6.17 4.06
N LEU A 38 -8.32 6.38 3.13
CA LEU A 38 -9.36 5.40 2.80
C LEU A 38 -8.78 4.09 2.27
N LEU A 39 -7.77 4.15 1.39
CA LEU A 39 -7.07 2.97 0.87
C LEU A 39 -6.30 2.22 1.97
N LEU A 40 -5.68 2.94 2.91
CA LEU A 40 -5.02 2.32 4.06
C LEU A 40 -6.02 1.64 4.99
N LEU A 41 -7.15 2.29 5.29
CA LEU A 41 -8.24 1.68 6.08
C LEU A 41 -8.80 0.43 5.39
N LEU A 42 -8.99 0.50 4.06
CA LEU A 42 -9.43 -0.64 3.27
C LEU A 42 -8.44 -1.82 3.36
N ALA A 43 -7.13 -1.55 3.28
CA ALA A 43 -6.10 -2.58 3.42
C ALA A 43 -6.10 -3.19 4.83
N ILE A 44 -6.16 -2.38 5.88
CA ILE A 44 -6.20 -2.85 7.26
C ILE A 44 -7.44 -3.75 7.48
N MET A 45 -8.61 -3.30 7.04
CA MET A 45 -9.85 -4.07 7.19
C MET A 45 -9.81 -5.37 6.39
N ASN A 46 -9.24 -5.37 5.18
CA ASN A 46 -9.09 -6.58 4.38
C ASN A 46 -8.23 -7.63 5.10
N TYR A 47 -7.04 -7.25 5.59
CA TYR A 47 -6.18 -8.19 6.32
C TYR A 47 -6.75 -8.58 7.69
N TYR A 48 -7.56 -7.72 8.32
CA TYR A 48 -8.31 -8.09 9.51
C TYR A 48 -9.33 -9.21 9.23
N VAL A 49 -10.07 -9.13 8.12
CA VAL A 49 -10.99 -10.22 7.71
C VAL A 49 -10.21 -11.50 7.45
N ILE A 50 -9.10 -11.42 6.70
CA ILE A 50 -8.24 -12.58 6.42
C ILE A 50 -7.77 -13.23 7.73
N TYR A 51 -7.35 -12.42 8.71
CA TYR A 51 -6.95 -12.91 10.03
C TYR A 51 -8.10 -13.59 10.78
N VAL A 52 -9.30 -13.00 10.78
CA VAL A 52 -10.47 -13.61 11.43
C VAL A 52 -10.89 -14.91 10.74
N VAL A 53 -10.76 -15.01 9.42
CA VAL A 53 -11.05 -16.23 8.66
C VAL A 53 -10.00 -17.31 8.95
N SER A 54 -8.72 -16.96 9.04
CA SER A 54 -7.64 -17.92 9.31
C SER A 54 -7.77 -18.57 10.69
N THR A 55 -8.18 -17.80 11.71
CA THR A 55 -8.41 -18.31 13.07
C THR A 55 -9.57 -19.32 13.17
N LYS A 56 -10.42 -19.42 12.13
CA LYS A 56 -11.52 -20.40 12.05
C LYS A 56 -11.12 -21.73 11.38
N GLY A 57 -9.82 -21.97 11.20
CA GLY A 57 -9.31 -23.22 10.62
C GLY A 57 -9.33 -23.25 9.09
N VAL A 58 -9.47 -22.08 8.45
CA VAL A 58 -9.31 -21.93 7.00
C VAL A 58 -7.83 -21.75 6.70
N LEU A 59 -7.27 -22.58 5.83
CA LEU A 59 -5.90 -22.43 5.37
C LEU A 59 -5.84 -21.34 4.31
N ILE A 60 -5.07 -20.28 4.59
CA ILE A 60 -4.96 -19.11 3.72
C ILE A 60 -3.55 -19.03 3.14
N SER A 61 -3.45 -18.81 1.83
CA SER A 61 -2.21 -18.49 1.14
C SER A 61 -2.34 -17.13 0.45
N ILE A 62 -1.46 -16.20 0.79
CA ILE A 62 -1.45 -14.84 0.24
C ILE A 62 -0.37 -14.76 -0.84
N TYR A 63 -0.78 -14.40 -2.06
CA TYR A 63 0.06 -14.12 -3.22
C TYR A 63 -0.05 -12.63 -3.57
N PRO A 64 0.86 -12.07 -4.40
CA PRO A 64 0.96 -10.62 -4.62
C PRO A 64 -0.29 -9.88 -5.08
N LEU A 65 -1.30 -10.57 -5.62
CA LEU A 65 -2.60 -9.98 -6.01
C LEU A 65 -3.78 -10.92 -5.71
N LEU A 66 -3.51 -12.07 -5.11
CA LEU A 66 -4.48 -13.15 -4.99
C LEU A 66 -4.42 -13.73 -3.59
N VAL A 67 -5.59 -14.01 -3.03
CA VAL A 67 -5.73 -14.78 -1.81
C VAL A 67 -6.40 -16.09 -2.16
N VAL A 68 -5.83 -17.17 -1.66
CA VAL A 68 -6.38 -18.52 -1.80
C VAL A 68 -6.79 -19.02 -0.43
N GLU A 69 -8.04 -19.40 -0.29
CA GLU A 69 -8.58 -20.03 0.92
C GLU A 69 -8.88 -21.50 0.66
N LYS A 70 -8.62 -22.34 1.65
CA LYS A 70 -8.99 -23.76 1.63
C LYS A 70 -9.62 -24.16 2.95
N TYR A 71 -10.77 -24.80 2.89
CA TYR A 71 -11.46 -25.38 4.04
C TYR A 71 -11.98 -26.77 3.69
N GLY A 72 -11.33 -27.80 4.24
CA GLY A 72 -11.59 -29.19 3.85
C GLY A 72 -11.30 -29.42 2.35
N GLY A 73 -12.31 -29.88 1.62
CA GLY A 73 -12.23 -30.09 0.16
C GLY A 73 -12.64 -28.88 -0.70
N TYR A 74 -13.10 -27.78 -0.08
CA TYR A 74 -13.52 -26.58 -0.78
C TYR A 74 -12.40 -25.53 -0.76
N GLY A 75 -12.32 -24.73 -1.82
CA GLY A 75 -11.41 -23.59 -1.88
C GLY A 75 -11.98 -22.43 -2.67
N SER A 76 -11.51 -21.23 -2.33
CA SER A 76 -11.86 -19.99 -3.01
C SER A 76 -10.58 -19.27 -3.44
N ILE A 77 -10.66 -18.54 -4.55
CA ILE A 77 -9.58 -17.67 -5.02
C ILE A 77 -10.22 -16.32 -5.32
N TYR A 78 -9.66 -15.26 -4.76
CA TYR A 78 -10.14 -13.90 -4.97
C TYR A 78 -8.98 -12.89 -4.94
N LEU A 79 -9.27 -11.67 -5.38
CA LEU A 79 -8.30 -10.58 -5.44
C LEU A 79 -7.93 -10.09 -4.05
N ASP A 80 -6.63 -9.86 -3.82
CA ASP A 80 -6.16 -9.19 -2.61
C ASP A 80 -6.42 -7.67 -2.71
N PHE A 81 -7.59 -7.24 -2.24
CA PHE A 81 -7.95 -5.82 -2.20
C PHE A 81 -7.05 -5.00 -1.28
N GLY A 82 -6.41 -5.61 -0.27
CA GLY A 82 -5.44 -4.93 0.57
C GLY A 82 -4.20 -4.56 -0.22
N GLN A 83 -3.63 -5.52 -0.96
CA GLN A 83 -2.45 -5.30 -1.78
C GLN A 83 -2.74 -4.37 -2.96
N ILE A 84 -3.92 -4.50 -3.59
CA ILE A 84 -4.37 -3.55 -4.62
C ILE A 84 -4.43 -2.13 -4.05
N SER A 85 -4.96 -1.95 -2.83
CA SER A 85 -5.05 -0.63 -2.19
C SER A 85 -3.68 -0.01 -1.93
N LEU A 86 -2.71 -0.81 -1.51
CA LEU A 86 -1.31 -0.38 -1.34
C LEU A 86 -0.66 -0.01 -2.67
N LEU A 87 -0.87 -0.79 -3.73
CA LEU A 87 -0.36 -0.47 -5.07
C LEU A 87 -0.95 0.83 -5.61
N VAL A 88 -2.27 1.02 -5.47
CA VAL A 88 -2.92 2.28 -5.85
C VAL A 88 -2.31 3.44 -5.07
N THR A 89 -2.07 3.28 -3.77
CA THR A 89 -1.42 4.29 -2.93
C THR A 89 -0.02 4.65 -3.45
N LEU A 90 0.82 3.66 -3.78
CA LEU A 90 2.13 3.90 -4.39
C LEU A 90 2.03 4.65 -5.72
N VAL A 91 1.04 4.30 -6.56
CA VAL A 91 0.80 4.96 -7.84
C VAL A 91 0.34 6.40 -7.67
N LEU A 92 -0.46 6.71 -6.64
CA LEU A 92 -0.91 8.07 -6.31
C LEU A 92 0.25 8.97 -5.87
N TRP A 93 1.22 8.42 -5.15
CA TRP A 93 2.38 9.15 -4.62
C TRP A 93 3.64 9.04 -5.46
N ARG A 94 3.56 8.40 -6.64
CA ARG A 94 4.74 8.07 -7.46
C ARG A 94 5.61 9.29 -7.77
N LYS A 95 5.01 10.44 -8.08
CA LYS A 95 5.75 11.65 -8.48
C LYS A 95 6.57 12.20 -7.32
N GLU A 96 6.00 12.23 -6.14
CA GLU A 96 6.63 12.65 -4.90
C GLU A 96 7.75 11.68 -4.51
N ILE A 97 7.48 10.38 -4.56
CA ILE A 97 8.49 9.35 -4.29
C ILE A 97 9.70 9.51 -5.23
N PHE A 98 9.47 9.68 -6.55
CA PHE A 98 10.55 9.94 -7.51
C PHE A 98 11.30 11.25 -7.24
N LYS A 99 10.60 12.31 -6.80
CA LYS A 99 11.22 13.58 -6.44
C LYS A 99 12.14 13.43 -5.22
N TYR A 100 11.67 12.79 -4.16
CA TYR A 100 12.44 12.59 -2.93
C TYR A 100 13.62 11.66 -3.13
N THR A 101 13.44 10.54 -3.84
CA THR A 101 14.53 9.61 -4.16
C THR A 101 15.63 10.31 -4.96
N ARG A 102 15.27 11.05 -6.02
CA ARG A 102 16.24 11.83 -6.81
C ARG A 102 17.00 12.86 -5.96
N TYR A 103 16.29 13.55 -5.06
CA TYR A 103 16.90 14.52 -4.15
C TYR A 103 17.93 13.86 -3.21
N ILE A 104 17.58 12.71 -2.62
CA ILE A 104 18.46 11.95 -1.74
C ILE A 104 19.70 11.47 -2.50
N THR A 105 19.53 10.86 -3.67
CA THR A 105 20.64 10.38 -4.51
C THR A 105 21.59 11.52 -4.90
N THR A 106 21.05 12.68 -5.28
CA THR A 106 21.87 13.84 -5.66
C THR A 106 22.65 14.39 -4.46
N SER A 107 22.04 14.42 -3.29
CA SER A 107 22.70 14.90 -2.06
C SER A 107 23.79 13.95 -1.59
N LEU A 108 23.55 12.63 -1.67
CA LEU A 108 24.56 11.61 -1.38
C LEU A 108 25.76 11.71 -2.33
N ASN A 109 25.52 11.87 -3.64
CA ASN A 109 26.59 12.00 -4.62
C ASN A 109 27.48 13.23 -4.36
N ARG A 110 26.88 14.35 -3.94
CA ARG A 110 27.64 15.55 -3.55
C ARG A 110 28.50 15.31 -2.31
N ALA A 111 27.95 14.65 -1.28
CA ALA A 111 28.69 14.33 -0.07
C ALA A 111 29.85 13.35 -0.33
N ILE A 112 29.64 12.34 -1.18
CA ILE A 112 30.71 11.41 -1.58
C ILE A 112 31.81 12.16 -2.34
N HIS A 113 31.43 13.08 -3.22
CA HIS A 113 32.40 13.87 -3.97
C HIS A 113 33.25 14.76 -3.06
N SER A 114 32.64 15.47 -2.11
CA SER A 114 33.38 16.33 -1.17
C SER A 114 34.34 15.54 -0.26
N ILE A 115 33.95 14.35 0.20
CA ILE A 115 34.84 13.48 0.98
C ILE A 115 36.03 13.03 0.13
N ARG A 116 35.81 12.68 -1.15
CA ARG A 116 36.87 12.27 -2.07
C ARG A 116 37.86 13.41 -2.35
N THR A 117 37.38 14.66 -2.50
CA THR A 117 38.26 15.80 -2.73
C THR A 117 39.08 16.15 -1.49
N LEU A 118 38.47 16.12 -0.30
CA LEU A 118 39.19 16.32 0.97
C LEU A 118 40.30 15.27 1.17
N ARG A 119 40.00 13.99 0.96
CA ARG A 119 41.00 12.91 1.08
C ARG A 119 42.19 13.09 0.14
N LYS A 120 41.95 13.52 -1.10
CA LYS A 120 43.03 13.78 -2.07
C LYS A 120 43.94 14.94 -1.64
N ASN A 121 43.39 15.94 -0.97
CA ASN A 121 44.16 17.09 -0.49
C ASN A 121 45.00 16.75 0.75
N THR A 122 44.49 15.92 1.66
CA THR A 122 45.24 15.45 2.83
C THR A 122 46.43 14.57 2.48
N GLN A 123 46.37 13.79 1.40
CA GLN A 123 47.50 12.95 0.95
C GLN A 123 48.60 13.73 0.20
N ARG A 124 48.37 15.01 -0.11
CA ARG A 124 49.34 15.88 -0.80
C ARG A 124 50.11 16.80 0.15
N GLN A 125 49.77 16.78 1.44
CA GLN A 125 50.49 17.46 2.52
C GLN A 125 51.32 16.43 3.28
#